data_AF-A0A158KZL3-F1
#
_entry.id   AF-A0A158KZL3-F1
#
_cell.length_a   1.000
_cell.length_b   1.000
_cell.length_c   1.000
_cell.angle_alpha   90.00
_cell.angle_beta   90.00
_cell.angle_gamma   90.00
#
_symmetry.space_group_name_H-M   'P 1'
#
loop_
_entity.id
_entity.type
_entity.pdbx_description
1 polymer ?
#
loop_
_entity_poly.entity_id
_entity_poly.type
_entity_poly.pdbx_seq_one_letter_code
_entity_poly.pdbx_strand_id
1 'polypeptide(L)'
;MKAVDKFEYRRGWKFSTYTTWWVRQAVMRALADQARTIRVPVHMIERINKLNRISREILQQTEQEAHPAVLAERMEMPEEKIRGILKIAKQPVSLETPLGEDADATLGDMIEDPMASSPADAAVPANMRAAIDEALNALSPREAKVLRMRFGIDTAADYTLEELGKQFDVTRERIRQIESKAMRKLTHPSRADKLRGFSTVNPRTRTSPG
;
A
#
# COMPACT_ATOMS: atom_id res chain seq x y z
N MET A 1 -20.65 25.88 -25.55
CA MET A 1 -21.33 27.02 -24.87
C MET A 1 -20.39 28.22 -24.75
N LYS A 2 -19.24 28.14 -24.04
CA LYS A 2 -18.32 29.30 -23.82
C LYS A 2 -17.94 30.16 -25.03
N ALA A 3 -17.78 29.58 -26.22
CA ALA A 3 -17.46 30.33 -27.44
C ALA A 3 -18.59 31.24 -27.89
N VAL A 4 -19.84 30.82 -27.71
CA VAL A 4 -21.05 31.60 -28.04
C VAL A 4 -21.19 32.74 -27.04
N ASP A 5 -21.02 32.45 -25.75
CA ASP A 5 -21.21 33.42 -24.66
C ASP A 5 -20.22 34.60 -24.72
N LYS A 6 -19.03 34.39 -25.29
CA LYS A 6 -17.93 35.38 -25.33
C LYS A 6 -17.68 35.97 -26.73
N PHE A 7 -18.50 35.64 -27.72
CA PHE A 7 -18.28 36.12 -29.09
C PHE A 7 -18.84 37.53 -29.29
N GLU A 8 -18.00 38.43 -29.80
CA GLU A 8 -18.37 39.80 -30.16
C GLU A 8 -18.28 39.99 -31.68
N TYR A 9 -19.44 40.08 -32.35
CA TYR A 9 -19.49 40.24 -33.81
C TYR A 9 -18.91 41.58 -34.29
N ARG A 10 -18.92 42.62 -33.45
CA ARG A 10 -18.40 43.97 -33.76
C ARG A 10 -16.89 44.02 -34.02
N ARG A 11 -16.15 43.00 -33.59
CA ARG A 11 -14.70 42.90 -33.85
C ARG A 11 -14.37 42.48 -35.28
N GLY A 12 -15.36 42.06 -36.08
CA GLY A 12 -15.17 41.74 -37.51
C GLY A 12 -14.56 40.36 -37.80
N TRP A 13 -14.42 39.50 -36.80
CA TRP A 13 -13.82 38.17 -36.96
C TRP A 13 -14.92 37.14 -37.24
N LYS A 14 -14.65 36.16 -38.13
CA LYS A 14 -15.59 35.06 -38.39
C LYS A 14 -15.76 34.20 -37.13
N PHE A 15 -17.01 33.85 -36.82
CA PHE A 15 -17.35 33.03 -35.66
C PHE A 15 -16.63 31.66 -35.65
N SER A 16 -16.45 31.06 -36.83
CA SER A 16 -15.73 29.78 -36.98
C SER A 16 -14.27 29.87 -36.51
N THR A 17 -13.57 30.94 -36.85
CA THR A 17 -12.18 31.19 -36.44
C THR A 17 -12.06 31.31 -34.92
N TYR A 18 -12.97 32.07 -34.29
CA TYR A 18 -13.00 32.26 -32.84
C TYR A 18 -13.34 30.96 -32.10
N THR A 19 -14.38 30.27 -32.57
CA THR A 19 -14.90 29.05 -31.92
C THR A 19 -13.91 27.90 -31.98
N THR A 20 -13.12 27.79 -33.05
CA THR A 20 -12.11 26.73 -33.20
C THR A 20 -11.12 26.71 -32.01
N TRP A 21 -10.71 27.88 -31.51
CA TRP A 21 -9.80 27.95 -30.36
C TRP A 21 -10.46 27.42 -29.08
N TRP A 22 -11.69 27.81 -28.81
CA TRP A 22 -12.46 27.35 -27.64
C TRP A 22 -12.77 25.86 -27.68
N VAL A 23 -13.13 25.33 -28.85
CA VAL A 23 -13.39 23.90 -29.03
C VAL A 23 -12.10 23.11 -28.82
N ARG A 24 -10.99 23.52 -29.45
CA ARG A 24 -9.69 22.87 -29.26
C ARG A 24 -9.26 22.89 -27.79
N GLN A 25 -9.39 24.03 -27.11
CA GLN A 25 -9.02 24.16 -25.70
C GLN A 25 -9.87 23.23 -24.80
N ALA A 26 -11.17 23.17 -25.04
CA ALA A 26 -12.08 22.32 -24.27
C ALA A 26 -11.75 20.82 -24.46
N VAL A 27 -11.54 20.39 -25.70
CA VAL A 27 -11.19 19.00 -26.04
C VAL A 27 -9.83 18.62 -25.45
N MET A 28 -8.79 19.44 -25.65
CA MET A 28 -7.45 19.15 -25.12
C MET A 28 -7.45 19.08 -23.59
N ARG A 29 -8.21 19.95 -22.92
CA ARG A 29 -8.35 19.91 -21.46
C ARG A 29 -9.10 18.67 -20.98
N ALA A 30 -10.22 18.32 -21.62
CA ALA A 30 -10.96 17.11 -21.28
C ALA A 30 -10.10 15.85 -21.47
N LEU A 31 -9.33 15.79 -22.56
CA LEU A 31 -8.40 14.69 -22.81
C LEU A 31 -7.30 14.63 -21.74
N ALA A 32 -6.73 15.76 -21.35
CA ALA A 32 -5.71 15.81 -20.30
C ALA A 32 -6.25 15.36 -18.93
N ASP A 33 -7.49 15.74 -18.60
CA ASP A 33 -8.08 15.47 -17.28
C ASP A 33 -8.69 14.06 -17.18
N GLN A 34 -9.18 13.46 -18.28
CA GLN A 34 -10.02 12.25 -18.25
C GLN A 34 -9.49 11.05 -19.07
N ALA A 35 -8.52 11.22 -19.96
CA ALA A 35 -8.13 10.14 -20.89
C ALA A 35 -7.28 9.02 -20.27
N ARG A 36 -6.82 9.17 -19.02
CA ARG A 36 -5.97 8.18 -18.35
C ARG A 36 -6.74 7.55 -17.18
N THR A 37 -6.56 6.24 -17.01
CA THR A 37 -7.07 5.48 -15.86
C THR A 37 -6.57 6.07 -14.54
N ILE A 38 -5.28 6.45 -14.49
CA ILE A 38 -4.69 7.17 -13.37
C ILE A 38 -4.54 8.63 -13.79
N ARG A 39 -5.27 9.53 -13.11
CA ARG A 39 -5.27 10.96 -13.43
C ARG A 39 -3.90 11.58 -13.20
N VAL A 40 -3.37 12.25 -14.21
CA VAL A 40 -2.09 12.97 -14.15
C VAL A 40 -2.35 14.48 -14.30
N PRO A 41 -1.73 15.36 -13.50
CA PRO A 41 -1.89 16.81 -13.65
C PRO A 41 -1.49 17.32 -15.04
N VAL A 42 -2.18 18.36 -15.53
CA VAL A 42 -1.97 18.93 -16.89
C VAL A 42 -0.50 19.31 -17.17
N HIS A 43 0.17 19.98 -16.22
CA HIS A 43 1.58 20.38 -16.39
C HIS A 43 2.52 19.17 -16.52
N MET A 44 2.15 18.01 -15.98
CA MET A 44 2.93 16.77 -16.16
C MET A 44 2.69 16.18 -17.55
N ILE A 45 1.47 16.26 -18.09
CA ILE A 45 1.16 15.84 -19.46
C ILE A 45 1.90 16.71 -20.48
N GLU A 46 1.98 18.02 -20.25
CA GLU A 46 2.79 18.93 -21.07
C GLU A 46 4.28 18.54 -21.08
N ARG A 47 4.84 18.21 -19.91
CA ARG A 47 6.22 17.71 -19.78
C ARG A 47 6.42 16.39 -20.52
N ILE A 48 5.49 15.44 -20.40
CA ILE A 48 5.52 14.15 -21.11
C ILE A 48 5.48 14.38 -22.64
N ASN A 49 4.61 15.26 -23.12
CA ASN A 49 4.52 15.58 -24.55
C ASN A 49 5.79 16.25 -25.07
N LYS A 50 6.39 17.18 -24.30
CA LYS A 50 7.67 17.80 -24.64
C LYS A 50 8.79 16.75 -24.70
N LEU A 51 8.84 15.85 -23.73
CA LEU A 51 9.81 14.75 -23.69
C LEU A 51 9.64 13.81 -24.89
N ASN A 52 8.41 13.40 -25.21
CA ASN A 52 8.13 12.55 -26.37
C ASN A 52 8.46 13.22 -27.71
N ARG A 53 8.38 14.55 -27.79
CA ARG A 53 8.79 15.31 -28.97
C ARG A 53 10.31 15.28 -29.12
N ILE A 54 11.05 15.63 -28.06
CA ILE A 54 12.51 15.62 -28.07
C ILE A 54 13.05 14.20 -28.36
N SER A 55 12.45 13.18 -27.74
CA SER A 55 12.82 11.78 -27.98
C SER A 55 12.64 11.38 -29.44
N ARG A 56 11.58 11.85 -30.12
CA ARG A 56 11.36 11.62 -31.55
C ARG A 56 12.36 12.37 -32.43
N GLU A 57 12.69 13.61 -32.08
CA GLU A 57 13.71 14.40 -32.78
C GLU A 57 15.08 13.71 -32.70
N ILE A 58 15.47 13.20 -31.53
CA ILE A 58 16.72 12.44 -31.34
C ILE A 58 16.69 11.13 -32.11
N LEU A 59 15.58 10.39 -32.07
CA LEU A 59 15.44 9.14 -32.82
C LEU A 59 15.62 9.36 -34.33
N GLN A 60 15.10 10.47 -34.86
CA GLN A 60 15.24 10.82 -36.27
C GLN A 60 16.67 11.22 -36.64
N GLN A 61 17.42 11.85 -35.73
CA GLN A 61 18.78 12.31 -35.98
C GLN A 61 19.85 11.22 -35.80
N THR A 62 19.62 10.31 -34.85
CA THR A 62 20.63 9.37 -34.35
C THR A 62 20.29 7.91 -34.69
N GLU A 63 19.10 7.65 -35.24
CA GLU A 63 18.53 6.31 -35.48
C GLU A 63 18.48 5.41 -34.24
N GLN A 64 18.64 5.99 -33.05
CA GLN A 64 18.68 5.30 -31.77
C GLN A 64 17.73 5.96 -30.77
N GLU A 65 17.18 5.15 -29.85
CA GLU A 65 16.33 5.67 -28.77
C GLU A 65 17.10 6.62 -27.86
N ALA A 66 16.43 7.68 -27.41
CA ALA A 66 17.05 8.72 -26.62
C ALA A 66 17.39 8.21 -25.20
N HIS A 67 18.67 8.21 -24.86
CA HIS A 67 19.12 7.86 -23.52
C HIS A 67 18.61 8.89 -22.49
N PRO A 68 18.17 8.48 -21.28
CA PRO A 68 17.64 9.40 -20.26
C PRO A 68 18.57 10.57 -19.91
N ALA A 69 19.88 10.36 -19.95
CA ALA A 69 20.89 11.40 -19.74
C ALA A 69 20.87 12.50 -20.81
N VAL A 70 20.69 12.14 -22.09
CA VAL A 70 20.60 13.10 -23.20
C VAL A 70 19.29 13.88 -23.12
N LEU A 71 18.20 13.22 -22.76
CA LEU A 71 16.91 13.86 -22.50
C LEU A 71 16.99 14.85 -21.33
N ALA A 72 17.74 14.52 -20.29
CA ALA A 72 17.95 15.37 -19.11
C ALA A 72 18.67 16.67 -19.46
N GLU A 73 19.75 16.58 -20.25
CA GLU A 73 20.47 17.75 -20.75
C GLU A 73 19.59 18.65 -21.61
N ARG A 74 18.85 18.06 -22.55
CA ARG A 74 17.98 18.82 -23.48
C ARG A 74 16.76 19.43 -22.80
N MET A 75 16.29 18.83 -21.70
CA MET A 75 15.15 19.33 -20.93
C MET A 75 15.56 20.23 -19.77
N GLU A 76 16.86 20.43 -19.50
CA GLU A 76 17.40 21.19 -18.37
C GLU A 76 16.84 20.69 -17.02
N MET A 77 16.77 19.37 -16.86
CA MET A 77 16.23 18.73 -15.66
C MET A 77 17.13 17.59 -15.19
N PRO A 78 17.18 17.30 -13.88
CA PRO A 78 17.90 16.13 -13.38
C PRO A 78 17.40 14.83 -14.01
N GLU A 79 18.32 13.91 -14.32
CA GLU A 79 18.00 12.61 -14.93
C GLU A 79 17.00 11.80 -14.08
N GLU A 80 17.09 11.87 -12.76
CA GLU A 80 16.16 11.21 -11.85
C GLU A 80 14.71 11.66 -12.07
N LYS A 81 14.48 12.96 -12.32
CA LYS A 81 13.15 13.47 -12.64
C LYS A 81 12.67 12.98 -14.00
N ILE A 82 13.56 12.86 -14.99
CA ILE A 82 13.24 12.30 -16.31
C ILE A 82 12.81 10.84 -16.18
N ARG A 83 13.56 10.02 -15.43
CA ARG A 83 13.20 8.63 -15.14
C ARG A 83 11.85 8.52 -14.43
N GLY A 84 11.55 9.43 -13.49
CA GLY A 84 10.24 9.52 -12.84
C GLY A 84 9.11 9.85 -13.82
N ILE A 85 9.31 10.83 -14.70
CA ILE A 85 8.34 11.21 -15.74
C ILE A 85 8.09 10.05 -16.71
N LEU A 86 9.14 9.36 -17.15
CA LEU A 86 9.02 8.18 -18.02
C LEU A 86 8.22 7.05 -17.37
N LYS A 87 8.37 6.85 -16.05
CA LYS A 87 7.54 5.89 -15.30
C LYS A 87 6.07 6.29 -15.27
N ILE A 88 5.76 7.56 -15.01
CA ILE A 88 4.38 8.09 -14.97
C ILE A 88 3.73 8.07 -16.37
N ALA A 89 4.54 8.22 -17.42
CA ALA A 89 4.05 8.24 -18.80
C ALA A 89 3.43 6.88 -19.21
N LYS A 90 3.89 5.76 -18.63
CA LYS A 90 3.39 4.41 -18.90
C LYS A 90 1.91 4.30 -18.51
N GLN A 91 1.11 3.73 -19.42
CA GLN A 91 -0.29 3.43 -19.13
C GLN A 91 -0.40 2.03 -18.50
N PRO A 92 -1.37 1.81 -17.58
CA PRO A 92 -1.63 0.47 -17.07
C PRO A 92 -2.01 -0.46 -18.21
N VAL A 93 -1.57 -1.71 -18.12
CA VAL A 93 -1.93 -2.78 -19.05
C VAL A 93 -3.16 -3.51 -18.54
N SER A 94 -3.92 -4.11 -19.46
CA SER A 94 -5.09 -4.92 -19.10
C SER A 94 -4.65 -6.21 -18.43
N LEU A 95 -5.37 -6.64 -17.38
CA LEU A 95 -5.16 -7.95 -16.77
C LEU A 95 -5.60 -9.10 -17.71
N GLU A 96 -6.54 -8.81 -18.59
CA GLU A 96 -7.03 -9.72 -19.64
C GLU A 96 -6.07 -9.84 -20.85
N THR A 97 -4.87 -9.26 -20.76
CA THR A 97 -3.89 -9.39 -21.85
C THR A 97 -3.46 -10.86 -21.91
N PRO A 98 -3.69 -11.57 -23.02
CA PRO A 98 -3.29 -12.97 -23.15
C PRO A 98 -1.77 -13.08 -23.13
N LEU A 99 -1.27 -14.14 -22.48
CA LEU A 99 0.15 -14.44 -22.38
C LEU A 99 0.46 -15.71 -23.17
N GLY A 100 1.24 -15.56 -24.25
CA GLY A 100 1.59 -16.66 -25.15
C GLY A 100 0.64 -16.79 -26.35
N GLU A 101 0.84 -17.83 -27.14
CA GLU A 101 0.00 -18.13 -28.32
C GLU A 101 -1.28 -18.89 -27.93
N ASP A 102 -1.23 -19.68 -26.86
CA ASP A 102 -2.38 -20.37 -26.30
C ASP A 102 -3.14 -19.41 -25.39
N ALA A 103 -4.32 -18.96 -25.83
CA ALA A 103 -5.14 -17.93 -25.19
C ALA A 103 -5.74 -18.31 -23.82
N ASP A 104 -5.24 -19.35 -23.17
CA ASP A 104 -5.77 -19.89 -21.91
C ASP A 104 -5.19 -19.17 -20.67
N ALA A 105 -4.05 -18.50 -20.80
CA ALA A 105 -3.42 -17.79 -19.69
C ALA A 105 -3.46 -16.27 -19.89
N THR A 106 -3.95 -15.53 -18.88
CA THR A 106 -3.95 -14.07 -18.88
C THR A 106 -2.88 -13.50 -17.95
N LEU A 107 -2.56 -12.21 -18.13
CA LEU A 107 -1.66 -11.50 -17.21
C LEU A 107 -2.19 -11.51 -15.77
N GLY A 108 -3.50 -11.45 -15.58
CA GLY A 108 -4.16 -11.50 -14.28
C GLY A 108 -3.88 -12.80 -13.52
N ASP A 109 -3.86 -13.94 -14.22
CA ASP A 109 -3.65 -15.26 -13.62
C ASP A 109 -2.24 -15.42 -13.02
N MET A 110 -1.28 -14.61 -13.45
CA MET A 110 0.10 -14.63 -12.97
C MET A 110 0.36 -13.70 -11.77
N ILE A 111 -0.62 -12.87 -11.38
CA ILE A 111 -0.45 -11.95 -10.26
C ILE A 111 -0.76 -12.67 -8.96
N GLU A 112 0.28 -12.93 -8.18
CA GLU A 112 0.16 -13.47 -6.82
C GLU A 112 -0.50 -12.43 -5.89
N ASP A 113 -1.40 -12.89 -5.01
CA ASP A 113 -1.93 -12.09 -3.92
C ASP A 113 -0.98 -12.14 -2.70
N PRO A 114 -0.24 -11.06 -2.38
CA PRO A 114 0.68 -11.05 -1.26
C PRO A 114 -0.01 -11.07 0.12
N MET A 115 -1.34 -10.85 0.18
CA MET A 115 -2.10 -10.91 1.42
C MET A 115 -2.73 -12.27 1.68
N ALA A 116 -2.76 -13.16 0.69
CA ALA A 116 -3.28 -14.50 0.85
C ALA A 116 -2.34 -15.30 1.78
N SER A 117 -2.84 -15.71 2.94
CA SER A 117 -2.11 -16.62 3.82
C SER A 117 -2.18 -18.03 3.27
N SER A 118 -1.03 -18.72 3.24
CA SER A 118 -1.00 -20.15 2.96
C SER A 118 -1.85 -20.90 4.01
N PRO A 119 -2.55 -21.99 3.65
CA PRO A 119 -3.24 -22.84 4.62
C PRO A 119 -2.33 -23.29 5.77
N ALA A 120 -1.04 -23.51 5.50
CA ALA A 120 -0.05 -23.81 6.52
C ALA A 120 0.19 -22.62 7.47
N ASP A 121 0.31 -21.40 6.92
CA ASP A 121 0.51 -20.18 7.69
C ASP A 121 -0.74 -19.79 8.49
N ALA A 122 -1.93 -20.14 8.01
CA ALA A 122 -3.19 -19.98 8.75
C ALA A 122 -3.37 -21.01 9.87
N ALA A 123 -2.81 -22.21 9.74
CA ALA A 123 -2.86 -23.26 10.77
C ALA A 123 -1.97 -22.93 11.98
N VAL A 124 -0.82 -22.28 11.78
CA VAL A 124 0.09 -21.87 12.86
C VAL A 124 -0.58 -21.00 13.94
N PRO A 125 -1.25 -19.88 13.63
CA PRO A 125 -1.91 -19.06 14.65
C PRO A 125 -3.10 -19.77 15.30
N ALA A 126 -3.81 -20.63 14.57
CA ALA A 126 -4.88 -21.45 15.15
C ALA A 126 -4.33 -22.44 16.19
N ASN A 127 -3.25 -23.15 15.85
CA ASN A 127 -2.55 -24.06 16.76
C ASN A 127 -1.92 -23.31 17.95
N MET A 128 -1.36 -22.13 17.70
CA MET A 128 -0.80 -21.27 18.75
C MET A 128 -1.88 -20.81 19.74
N ARG A 129 -3.06 -20.39 19.26
CA ARG A 129 -4.20 -20.04 20.11
C ARG A 129 -4.64 -21.23 20.97
N ALA A 130 -4.80 -22.41 20.38
CA ALA A 130 -5.16 -23.63 21.11
C ALA A 130 -4.13 -23.99 22.19
N ALA A 131 -2.83 -23.85 21.90
CA ALA A 131 -1.76 -24.10 22.88
C ALA A 131 -1.74 -23.06 24.01
N ILE A 132 -2.03 -21.78 23.71
CA ILE A 132 -2.18 -20.72 24.71
C ILE A 132 -3.39 -21.01 25.61
N ASP A 133 -4.53 -21.41 25.04
CA ASP A 133 -5.72 -21.76 25.81
C ASP A 133 -5.48 -22.95 26.74
N GLU A 134 -4.81 -23.99 26.26
CA GLU A 134 -4.42 -25.14 27.09
C GLU A 134 -3.53 -24.70 28.26
N ALA A 135 -2.54 -23.85 28.00
CA ALA A 135 -1.61 -23.35 29.01
C ALA A 135 -2.30 -22.44 30.05
N LEU A 136 -3.25 -21.62 29.63
CA LEU A 136 -4.05 -20.77 30.50
C LEU A 136 -5.03 -21.59 31.35
N ASN A 137 -5.63 -22.64 30.80
CA ASN A 137 -6.54 -23.53 31.53
C ASN A 137 -5.83 -24.35 32.62
N ALA A 138 -4.51 -24.53 32.53
CA ALA A 138 -3.69 -25.16 33.57
C ALA A 138 -3.33 -24.23 34.75
N LEU A 139 -3.73 -22.96 34.70
CA LEU A 139 -3.61 -22.00 35.81
C LEU A 139 -4.88 -21.97 36.66
N SER A 140 -4.82 -21.30 37.80
CA SER A 140 -6.06 -21.06 38.57
C SER A 140 -7.01 -20.15 37.77
N PRO A 141 -8.35 -20.29 37.91
CA PRO A 141 -9.31 -19.48 37.15
C PRO A 141 -9.08 -17.97 37.27
N ARG A 142 -8.61 -17.52 38.45
CA ARG A 142 -8.27 -16.12 38.72
C ARG A 142 -7.01 -15.65 37.98
N GLU A 143 -5.97 -16.49 37.94
CA GLU A 143 -4.74 -16.21 37.19
C GLU A 143 -4.99 -16.20 35.67
N ALA A 144 -5.74 -17.18 35.17
CA ALA A 144 -6.10 -17.28 33.75
C ALA A 144 -6.90 -16.06 33.30
N LYS A 145 -7.91 -15.64 34.08
CA LYS A 145 -8.74 -14.48 33.74
C LYS A 145 -7.94 -13.17 33.75
N VAL A 146 -7.04 -12.97 34.71
CA VAL A 146 -6.15 -11.80 34.74
C VAL A 146 -5.27 -11.76 33.50
N LEU A 147 -4.68 -12.88 33.08
CA LEU A 147 -3.84 -12.93 31.88
C LEU A 147 -4.65 -12.73 30.58
N ARG A 148 -5.82 -13.37 30.44
CA ARG A 148 -6.68 -13.20 29.25
C ARG A 148 -7.04 -11.74 29.02
N MET A 149 -7.53 -11.09 30.07
CA MET A 149 -7.91 -9.68 30.02
C MET A 149 -6.70 -8.75 29.86
N ARG A 150 -5.54 -9.08 30.45
CA ARG A 150 -4.33 -8.26 30.31
C ARG A 150 -3.79 -8.23 28.89
N PHE A 151 -3.86 -9.36 28.18
CA PHE A 151 -3.27 -9.53 26.84
C PHE A 151 -4.31 -9.52 25.71
N GLY A 152 -5.58 -9.25 25.99
CA GLY A 152 -6.62 -9.22 24.97
C GLY A 152 -6.97 -10.60 24.39
N ILE A 153 -6.69 -11.68 25.12
CA ILE A 153 -6.98 -13.05 24.67
C ILE A 153 -8.46 -13.32 24.96
N ASP A 154 -9.23 -13.57 23.90
CA ASP A 154 -10.69 -13.71 23.92
C ASP A 154 -11.47 -12.47 24.37
N THR A 155 -10.80 -11.30 24.45
CA THR A 155 -11.43 -10.03 24.80
C THR A 155 -11.21 -8.98 23.72
N ALA A 156 -12.17 -8.07 23.57
CA ALA A 156 -12.14 -7.03 22.53
C ALA A 156 -10.99 -6.02 22.68
N ALA A 157 -10.43 -5.87 23.89
CA ALA A 157 -9.33 -4.97 24.20
C ALA A 157 -8.45 -5.55 25.32
N ASP A 158 -7.23 -5.02 25.42
CA ASP A 158 -6.33 -5.22 26.55
C ASP A 158 -6.68 -4.27 27.70
N TYR A 159 -6.57 -4.77 28.93
CA TYR A 159 -6.86 -3.98 30.13
C TYR A 159 -5.58 -3.58 30.86
N THR A 160 -5.55 -2.36 31.38
CA THR A 160 -4.46 -1.89 32.26
C THR A 160 -4.52 -2.58 33.62
N LEU A 161 -3.38 -2.59 34.35
CA LEU A 161 -3.33 -3.14 35.72
C LEU A 161 -4.28 -2.41 36.69
N GLU A 162 -4.57 -1.14 36.41
CA GLU A 162 -5.48 -0.33 37.23
C GLU A 162 -6.95 -0.68 36.94
N GLU A 163 -7.33 -0.84 35.68
CA GLU A 163 -8.67 -1.30 35.29
C GLU A 163 -8.96 -2.71 35.77
N LEU A 164 -7.98 -3.61 35.66
CA LEU A 164 -8.06 -4.95 36.25
C LEU A 164 -8.20 -4.88 37.77
N GLY A 165 -7.49 -3.97 38.44
CA GLY A 165 -7.62 -3.75 39.88
C GLY A 165 -9.05 -3.37 40.28
N LYS A 166 -9.68 -2.45 39.54
CA LYS A 166 -11.07 -2.03 39.74
C LYS A 166 -12.05 -3.20 39.53
N GLN A 167 -11.84 -4.02 38.51
CA GLN A 167 -12.76 -5.12 38.19
C GLN A 167 -12.67 -6.32 39.15
N PHE A 168 -11.49 -6.57 39.70
CA PHE A 168 -11.25 -7.67 40.66
C PHE A 168 -11.31 -7.21 42.13
N ASP A 169 -11.67 -5.96 42.38
CA ASP A 169 -11.72 -5.31 43.70
C ASP A 169 -10.43 -5.51 44.51
N VAL A 170 -9.30 -5.27 43.85
CA VAL A 170 -7.96 -5.42 44.44
C VAL A 170 -7.04 -4.29 44.01
N THR A 171 -5.98 -4.04 44.79
CA THR A 171 -4.99 -3.04 44.44
C THR A 171 -4.25 -3.39 43.14
N ARG A 172 -3.80 -2.37 42.41
CA ARG A 172 -2.95 -2.52 41.22
C ARG A 172 -1.75 -3.44 41.47
N GLU A 173 -1.09 -3.27 42.62
CA GLU A 173 0.07 -4.07 43.00
C GLU A 173 -0.28 -5.54 43.20
N ARG A 174 -1.50 -5.83 43.69
CA ARG A 174 -1.98 -7.21 43.81
C ARG A 174 -2.18 -7.88 42.45
N ILE A 175 -2.70 -7.18 41.45
CA ILE A 175 -2.81 -7.70 40.07
C ILE A 175 -1.42 -7.98 39.50
N ARG A 176 -0.45 -7.08 39.68
CA ARG A 176 0.94 -7.26 39.24
C ARG A 176 1.59 -8.51 39.85
N GLN A 177 1.32 -8.79 41.13
CA GLN A 177 1.79 -10.00 41.79
C GLN A 177 1.16 -11.27 41.20
N ILE A 178 -0.14 -11.24 40.92
CA ILE A 178 -0.87 -12.37 40.30
C ILE A 178 -0.31 -12.64 38.90
N GLU A 179 -0.10 -11.60 38.08
CA GLU A 179 0.52 -11.68 36.77
C GLU A 179 1.93 -12.30 36.84
N SER A 180 2.80 -11.77 37.70
CA SER A 180 4.17 -12.27 37.87
C SER A 180 4.20 -13.74 38.29
N LYS A 181 3.29 -14.14 39.19
CA LYS A 181 3.14 -15.52 39.65
C LYS A 181 2.63 -16.44 38.54
N ALA A 182 1.65 -16.00 37.77
CA ALA A 182 1.09 -16.75 36.65
C ALA A 182 2.13 -16.93 35.53
N MET A 183 2.85 -15.87 35.17
CA MET A 183 3.96 -15.92 34.20
C MET A 183 5.04 -16.90 34.66
N ARG A 184 5.47 -16.85 35.93
CA ARG A 184 6.46 -17.79 36.47
C ARG A 184 6.01 -19.26 36.36
N LYS A 185 4.71 -19.54 36.53
CA LYS A 185 4.15 -20.88 36.33
C LYS A 185 4.17 -21.31 34.86
N LEU A 186 3.89 -20.39 33.93
CA LEU A 186 3.94 -20.65 32.49
C LEU A 186 5.37 -20.82 31.96
N THR A 187 6.36 -20.18 32.59
CA THR A 187 7.79 -20.31 32.24
C THR A 187 8.41 -21.65 32.68
N HIS A 188 7.71 -22.44 33.50
CA HIS A 188 8.21 -23.76 33.92
C HIS A 188 8.35 -24.70 32.71
N PRO A 189 9.46 -25.47 32.54
CA PRO A 189 9.73 -26.26 31.34
C PRO A 189 8.58 -27.16 30.89
N SER A 190 7.94 -27.84 31.84
CA SER A 190 6.79 -28.73 31.59
C SER A 190 5.59 -28.07 30.88
N ARG A 191 5.47 -26.75 30.94
CA ARG A 191 4.40 -25.97 30.28
C ARG A 191 4.94 -25.12 29.14
N ALA A 192 6.17 -24.64 29.26
CA ALA A 192 6.85 -23.83 28.25
C ALA A 192 7.19 -24.64 26.99
N ASP A 193 7.47 -25.95 27.08
CA ASP A 193 7.90 -26.76 25.93
C ASP A 193 6.87 -26.81 24.79
N LYS A 194 5.57 -26.81 25.11
CA LYS A 194 4.48 -26.72 24.10
C LYS A 194 4.41 -25.36 23.40
N LEU A 195 4.76 -24.28 24.11
CA LEU A 195 4.70 -22.91 23.60
C LEU A 195 6.00 -22.50 22.88
N ARG A 196 7.14 -23.12 23.22
CA ARG A 196 8.45 -22.90 22.58
C ARG A 196 8.46 -23.31 21.11
N GLY A 197 7.64 -24.30 20.71
CA GLY A 197 7.49 -24.68 19.31
C GLY A 197 6.98 -23.54 18.41
N PHE A 198 6.23 -22.59 18.99
CA PHE A 198 5.71 -21.42 18.28
C PHE A 198 6.62 -20.19 18.39
N SER A 199 7.73 -20.27 19.13
CA SER A 199 8.64 -19.14 19.33
C SER A 199 9.63 -18.95 18.18
N THR A 200 9.22 -19.18 16.92
CA THR A 200 10.00 -18.83 15.72
C THR A 200 10.06 -17.31 15.51
N VAL A 201 10.31 -16.56 16.57
CA VAL A 201 10.77 -15.18 16.51
C VAL A 201 12.29 -15.24 16.41
N ASN A 202 12.78 -15.09 15.18
CA ASN A 202 14.18 -14.82 14.89
C ASN A 202 14.67 -13.65 15.78
N PRO A 203 15.67 -13.83 16.67
CA PRO A 203 16.06 -12.82 17.65
C PRO A 203 16.80 -11.60 17.06
N ARG A 204 16.69 -11.31 15.76
CA ARG A 204 17.46 -10.26 15.06
C ARG A 204 16.72 -8.95 14.77
N THR A 205 15.45 -8.81 15.11
CA THR A 205 14.71 -7.54 14.94
C THR A 205 14.37 -6.89 16.28
N ARG A 206 15.41 -6.62 17.08
CA ARG A 206 15.39 -5.49 18.03
C ARG A 206 16.39 -4.45 17.55
N THR A 207 16.05 -3.74 16.48
CA THR A 207 16.63 -2.41 16.25
C THR A 207 15.98 -1.46 17.23
N SER A 208 16.79 -0.91 18.14
CA SER A 208 16.42 0.16 19.06
C SER A 208 15.79 1.34 18.33
N PRO A 209 14.69 1.93 18.83
CA PRO A 209 14.43 3.34 18.62
C PRO A 209 15.40 4.15 19.50
N GLY A 210 16.00 5.20 18.93
CA GLY A 210 16.93 6.10 19.60
C GLY A 210 16.31 6.98 20.67
#